data_AF-A0A2T7PXY7-F1
#
_entry.id   AF-A0A2T7PXY7-F1
#
_cell.length_a   1.000
_cell.length_b   1.000
_cell.length_c   1.000
_cell.angle_alpha   90.00
_cell.angle_beta   90.00
_cell.angle_gamma   90.00
#
_symmetry.space_group_name_H-M   'P 1'
#
loop_
_entity.id
_entity.type
_entity.pdbx_description
1 polymer ?
#
loop_
_entity_poly.entity_id
_entity_poly.type
_entity_poly.pdbx_seq_one_letter_code
_entity_poly.pdbx_strand_id
1 'polypeptide(L)'
;MYYLQQPSQEDEDKLPSLSVSCCVDTSGILDVKWARNFSSSVPLFGLVNASGECQLWKVSDRDENTVTTQNEASNHLADTLKDSDCLRKMLLPLKTEKIGDCLALSLDWTGPLESSSPKIVVSDSSGSLSVLEAGNDFRMTSHWHAHDYEAWICAFDMWNPEIVYSG
;
A
#
# COMPACT_ATOMS: atom_id res chain seq x y z
N MET A 1 -1.66 -1.70 12.00
CA MET A 1 -0.24 -2.06 12.20
C MET A 1 0.22 -2.97 11.06
N TYR A 2 1.27 -2.56 10.34
CA TYR A 2 1.89 -3.32 9.23
C TYR A 2 3.32 -3.75 9.60
N TYR A 3 3.71 -4.96 9.21
CA TYR A 3 5.07 -5.49 9.41
C TYR A 3 5.70 -5.84 8.06
N LEU A 4 6.89 -5.29 7.80
CA LEU A 4 7.76 -5.80 6.75
C LEU A 4 8.76 -6.77 7.37
N GLN A 5 8.88 -7.98 6.80
CA GLN A 5 9.79 -9.02 7.26
C GLN A 5 10.73 -9.43 6.12
N GLN A 6 12.00 -9.66 6.43
CA GLN A 6 13.00 -10.16 5.48
C GLN A 6 13.71 -11.39 6.05
N PRO A 7 14.07 -12.39 5.23
CA PRO A 7 14.89 -13.53 5.67
C PRO A 7 16.29 -13.06 6.10
N SER A 8 16.79 -13.59 7.21
CA SER A 8 18.21 -13.50 7.55
C SER A 8 19.06 -14.30 6.55
N GLN A 9 20.21 -13.77 6.12
CA GLN A 9 21.19 -14.58 5.38
C GLN A 9 21.83 -15.62 6.33
N GLU A 10 21.65 -16.92 6.03
CA GLU A 10 22.59 -18.06 6.18
C GLU A 10 22.03 -19.39 6.76
N ASP A 11 22.76 -20.46 6.39
CA ASP A 11 22.65 -21.93 6.61
C ASP A 11 21.50 -22.70 5.93
N GLU A 12 21.84 -23.56 4.95
CA GLU A 12 20.91 -24.46 4.20
C GLU A 12 20.09 -25.41 5.09
N ASP A 13 20.51 -25.62 6.35
CA ASP A 13 19.87 -26.54 7.30
C ASP A 13 19.02 -25.85 8.39
N LYS A 14 18.85 -24.53 8.35
CA LYS A 14 18.00 -23.79 9.31
C LYS A 14 16.76 -23.20 8.66
N LEU A 15 15.65 -23.26 9.39
CA LEU A 15 14.44 -22.51 9.04
C LEU A 15 14.79 -21.01 8.98
N PRO A 16 14.38 -20.28 7.93
CA PRO A 16 14.71 -18.87 7.79
C PRO A 16 14.12 -18.07 8.95
N SER A 17 14.98 -17.30 9.63
CA SER A 17 14.54 -16.40 10.69
C SER A 17 14.09 -15.06 10.10
N LEU A 18 12.97 -14.54 10.61
CA LEU A 18 12.41 -13.26 10.17
C LEU A 18 12.63 -12.21 11.25
N SER A 19 13.11 -11.03 10.84
CA SER A 19 13.17 -9.85 11.69
C SER A 19 12.19 -8.77 11.19
N VAL A 20 11.65 -7.98 12.11
CA VAL A 20 10.78 -6.85 11.74
C VAL A 20 11.66 -5.73 11.23
N SER A 21 11.52 -5.40 9.94
CA SER A 21 12.28 -4.34 9.29
C SER A 21 11.66 -2.96 9.47
N CYS A 22 10.36 -2.84 9.68
CA CYS A 22 9.71 -1.58 10.06
C CYS A 22 8.30 -1.86 10.62
N CYS A 23 7.77 -0.89 11.35
CA CYS A 23 6.40 -0.91 11.86
C CYS A 23 5.79 0.47 11.66
N VAL A 24 4.58 0.50 11.10
CA VAL A 24 3.79 1.71 10.93
C VAL A 24 2.47 1.53 11.65
N ASP A 25 2.12 2.53 12.46
CA ASP A 25 0.84 2.57 13.15
C ASP A 25 -0.25 3.08 12.20
N THR A 26 -1.29 2.29 12.05
CA THR A 26 -2.40 2.49 11.11
C THR A 26 -3.64 1.81 11.68
N SER A 27 -4.82 2.25 11.24
CA SER A 27 -6.06 1.48 11.37
C SER A 27 -5.85 0.03 10.90
N GLY A 28 -6.66 -0.91 11.42
CA GLY A 28 -6.58 -2.32 11.06
C GLY A 28 -6.57 -2.50 9.54
N ILE A 29 -5.50 -3.10 9.00
CA ILE A 29 -5.35 -3.31 7.55
C ILE A 29 -6.12 -4.57 7.19
N LEU A 30 -6.93 -4.50 6.14
CA LEU A 30 -7.83 -5.57 5.74
C LEU A 30 -7.41 -6.25 4.43
N ASP A 31 -6.79 -5.51 3.51
CA ASP A 31 -6.18 -6.07 2.30
C ASP A 31 -4.98 -5.22 1.84
N VAL A 32 -4.01 -5.86 1.19
CA VAL A 32 -2.79 -5.26 0.63
C VAL A 32 -2.47 -5.92 -0.70
N LYS A 33 -2.31 -5.14 -1.77
CA LYS A 33 -1.88 -5.66 -3.08
C LYS A 33 -0.79 -4.81 -3.72
N TRP A 34 0.18 -5.50 -4.30
CA TRP A 34 1.28 -4.89 -5.01
C TRP A 34 0.92 -4.51 -6.44
N ALA A 35 1.28 -3.28 -6.81
CA ALA A 35 2.29 -3.05 -7.85
C ALA A 35 2.46 -4.01 -9.05
N ARG A 36 1.61 -4.07 -10.09
CA ARG A 36 1.81 -4.81 -11.33
C ARG A 36 2.56 -3.85 -12.22
N ASN A 37 3.83 -3.68 -11.91
CA ASN A 37 4.75 -2.86 -12.68
C ASN A 37 5.51 -3.79 -13.61
N PHE A 38 5.22 -3.74 -14.91
CA PHE A 38 6.00 -4.49 -15.90
C PHE A 38 7.30 -3.75 -16.31
N SER A 39 7.49 -2.51 -15.85
CA SER A 39 8.57 -1.61 -16.32
C SER A 39 9.01 -0.51 -15.34
N SER A 40 8.16 -0.04 -14.41
CA SER A 40 8.56 1.02 -13.46
C SER A 40 9.41 0.44 -12.33
N SER A 41 10.53 1.10 -12.03
CA SER A 41 11.50 0.69 -11.00
C SER A 41 11.04 0.96 -9.57
N VAL A 42 9.83 1.49 -9.37
CA VAL A 42 9.35 1.92 -8.06
C VAL A 42 8.33 0.89 -7.53
N PRO A 43 8.66 0.17 -6.44
CA PRO A 43 7.74 -0.80 -5.86
C PRO A 43 6.62 -0.05 -5.11
N LEU A 44 5.40 -0.16 -5.62
CA LEU A 44 4.20 0.42 -5.03
C LEU A 44 3.23 -0.67 -4.55
N PHE A 45 2.47 -0.38 -3.51
CA PHE A 45 1.34 -1.21 -3.11
C PHE A 45 0.17 -0.35 -2.65
N GLY A 46 -1.03 -0.86 -2.88
CA GLY A 46 -2.26 -0.34 -2.30
C GLY A 46 -2.58 -1.10 -1.02
N LEU A 47 -3.22 -0.43 -0.06
CA LEU A 47 -3.86 -1.06 1.09
C LEU A 47 -5.22 -0.45 1.36
N VAL A 48 -6.11 -1.23 2.00
CA VAL A 48 -7.38 -0.74 2.57
C VAL A 48 -7.47 -1.07 4.04
N ASN A 49 -8.21 -0.25 4.79
CA ASN A 49 -8.22 -0.34 6.24
C ASN A 49 -9.61 -0.19 6.89
N ALA A 50 -9.66 -0.48 8.18
CA ALA A 50 -10.84 -0.43 9.02
C ALA A 50 -11.40 0.98 9.26
N SER A 51 -10.67 2.03 8.87
CA SER A 51 -11.20 3.39 8.83
C SER A 51 -11.83 3.73 7.48
N GLY A 52 -12.01 2.78 6.57
CA GLY A 52 -12.66 3.01 5.29
C GLY A 52 -11.80 3.78 4.31
N GLU A 53 -10.48 3.66 4.38
CA GLU A 53 -9.55 4.37 3.50
C GLU A 53 -8.89 3.39 2.54
N CYS A 54 -8.64 3.86 1.32
CA CYS A 54 -7.70 3.26 0.38
C CYS A 54 -6.44 4.13 0.34
N GLN A 55 -5.27 3.50 0.45
CA GLN A 55 -3.98 4.21 0.51
C GLN A 55 -2.99 3.62 -0.50
N LEU A 56 -2.19 4.47 -1.11
CA LEU A 56 -1.08 4.10 -1.99
C LEU A 56 0.24 4.37 -1.28
N TRP A 57 1.12 3.37 -1.28
CA TRP A 57 2.41 3.41 -0.59
C TRP A 57 3.54 3.06 -1.55
N LYS A 58 4.70 3.70 -1.34
CA LYS A 58 5.98 3.37 -1.98
C LYS A 58 6.88 2.66 -0.98
N VAL A 59 7.56 1.62 -1.45
CA VAL A 59 8.71 1.05 -0.74
C VAL A 59 10.00 1.66 -1.26
N SER A 60 10.83 2.18 -0.37
CA SER A 60 12.16 2.70 -0.70
C SER A 60 13.23 1.71 -0.26
N ASP A 61 14.32 1.65 -1.01
CA ASP A 61 15.48 0.85 -0.62
C ASP A 61 16.20 1.49 0.57
N ARG A 62 16.88 0.67 1.38
CA ARG A 62 17.63 1.15 2.56
C ARG A 62 18.80 2.07 2.18
N ASP A 63 19.30 1.94 0.95
CA ASP A 63 20.56 2.54 0.50
C ASP A 63 20.40 3.76 -0.42
N GLU A 64 19.22 4.39 -0.51
CA GLU A 64 19.13 5.72 -1.11
C GLU A 64 19.84 6.72 -0.18
N ASN A 65 21.15 6.78 -0.35
CA ASN A 65 22.10 7.68 0.27
C ASN A 65 21.59 9.10 0.02
N THR A 66 20.96 9.68 1.05
CA THR A 66 20.59 11.09 1.04
C THR A 66 21.87 11.90 0.84
N VAL A 67 22.14 12.31 -0.40
CA VAL A 67 23.04 13.43 -0.68
C VAL A 67 22.31 14.68 -0.21
N THR A 68 22.25 14.85 1.11
CA THR A 68 22.02 16.16 1.71
C THR A 68 23.33 16.91 1.62
N THR A 69 23.33 17.93 0.77
CA THR A 69 24.35 18.98 0.75
C THR A 69 24.69 19.40 2.17
N GLN A 70 25.99 19.38 2.45
CA GLN A 70 26.59 19.89 3.67
C GLN A 70 26.02 21.27 3.99
N ASN A 71 25.56 21.45 5.23
CA ASN A 71 25.77 22.68 5.98
C ASN A 71 25.97 22.29 7.44
N GLU A 72 27.17 22.61 7.92
CA GLU A 72 27.65 22.40 9.28
C GLU A 72 26.82 23.22 10.28
N ALA A 73 26.38 22.58 11.37
CA ALA A 73 26.68 23.01 12.74
C ALA A 73 25.75 22.30 13.76
N SER A 74 26.39 21.87 14.84
CA SER A 74 25.83 21.54 16.17
C SER A 74 25.70 20.05 16.49
N ASN A 75 26.75 19.60 17.19
CA ASN A 75 26.89 18.34 17.92
C ASN A 75 25.92 18.21 19.10
N HIS A 76 25.77 16.94 19.54
CA HIS A 76 25.38 16.50 20.89
C HIS A 76 23.90 16.38 21.27
N LEU A 77 23.08 15.76 20.41
CA LEU A 77 21.88 15.04 20.87
C LEU A 77 21.47 13.86 19.95
N ALA A 78 22.42 13.25 19.23
CA ALA A 78 22.12 12.37 18.10
C ALA A 78 22.18 10.86 18.38
N ASP A 79 22.30 10.43 19.64
CA ASP A 79 22.54 9.02 19.97
C ASP A 79 21.33 8.29 20.61
N THR A 80 20.12 8.82 20.46
CA THR A 80 18.89 8.11 20.91
C THR A 80 17.73 8.18 19.90
N LEU A 81 17.94 8.76 18.71
CA LEU A 81 16.90 8.88 17.65
C LEU A 81 17.19 8.03 16.40
N LYS A 82 18.21 7.18 16.41
CA LYS A 82 18.75 6.57 15.18
C LYS A 82 18.00 5.33 14.65
N ASP A 83 17.11 4.72 15.42
CA ASP A 83 16.42 3.48 14.98
C ASP A 83 14.98 3.68 14.49
N SER A 84 14.22 4.67 14.98
CA SER A 84 12.84 4.87 14.49
C SER A 84 12.78 5.64 13.16
N ASP A 85 13.69 6.61 12.99
CA ASP A 85 13.68 7.50 11.82
C ASP A 85 14.31 6.88 10.57
N CYS A 86 15.21 5.89 10.71
CA CYS A 86 15.73 5.14 9.58
C CYS A 86 14.71 4.13 9.04
N LEU A 87 13.88 3.52 9.90
CA LEU A 87 12.84 2.57 9.49
C LEU A 87 11.65 3.27 8.81
N ARG A 88 11.34 4.50 9.22
CA ARG A 88 10.33 5.35 8.55
C ARG A 88 10.67 5.67 7.10
N LYS A 89 11.93 5.53 6.66
CA LYS A 89 12.32 5.78 5.27
C LYS A 89 11.91 4.67 4.32
N MET A 90 11.67 3.45 4.80
CA MET A 90 11.38 2.30 3.93
C MET A 90 9.96 2.30 3.37
N LEU A 91 8.99 2.83 4.11
CA LEU A 91 7.58 2.89 3.69
C LEU A 91 7.13 4.34 3.64
N LEU A 92 6.85 4.82 2.44
CA LEU A 92 6.43 6.20 2.20
C LEU A 92 4.95 6.21 1.78
N PRO A 93 4.04 6.77 2.58
CA PRO A 93 2.66 6.98 2.13
C PRO A 93 2.67 8.03 1.03
N LEU A 94 2.02 7.72 -0.10
CA LEU A 94 1.93 8.64 -1.23
C LEU A 94 0.59 9.35 -1.26
N LYS A 95 -0.50 8.58 -1.20
CA LYS A 95 -1.87 9.07 -1.41
C LYS A 95 -2.86 8.31 -0.54
N THR A 96 -3.97 8.95 -0.19
CA THR A 96 -5.04 8.38 0.62
C THR A 96 -6.37 8.95 0.15
N GLU A 97 -7.37 8.09 0.04
CA GLU A 97 -8.73 8.44 -0.34
C GLU A 97 -9.69 7.74 0.62
N LYS A 98 -10.67 8.51 1.13
CA LYS A 98 -11.73 8.01 2.00
C LYS A 98 -12.83 7.39 1.13
N ILE A 99 -13.07 6.10 1.30
CA ILE A 99 -14.07 5.33 0.55
C ILE A 99 -15.46 5.51 1.16
N GLY A 100 -15.53 5.49 2.49
CA GLY A 100 -16.77 5.66 3.22
C GLY A 100 -16.56 5.56 4.72
N ASP A 101 -17.64 5.66 5.50
CA ASP A 101 -17.60 5.61 6.96
C ASP A 101 -17.59 4.19 7.55
N CYS A 102 -17.56 3.17 6.68
CA CYS A 102 -17.49 1.76 7.06
C CYS A 102 -16.11 1.15 6.72
N LEU A 103 -15.91 -0.14 7.00
CA LEU A 103 -14.64 -0.82 6.71
C LEU A 103 -14.42 -0.92 5.19
N ALA A 104 -13.22 -0.61 4.71
CA ALA A 104 -12.79 -0.96 3.35
C ALA A 104 -12.11 -2.33 3.39
N LEU A 105 -12.73 -3.34 2.75
CA LEU A 105 -12.46 -4.76 2.99
C LEU A 105 -11.39 -5.34 2.07
N SER A 106 -11.56 -5.18 0.75
CA SER A 106 -10.62 -5.66 -0.25
C SER A 106 -10.37 -4.61 -1.31
N LEU A 107 -9.20 -4.67 -1.96
CA LEU A 107 -8.92 -3.86 -3.14
C LEU A 107 -8.40 -4.74 -4.27
N ASP A 108 -8.64 -4.37 -5.52
CA ASP A 108 -7.92 -4.88 -6.67
C ASP A 108 -7.76 -3.76 -7.69
N TRP A 109 -6.99 -3.99 -8.74
CA TRP A 109 -6.58 -2.91 -9.60
C TRP A 109 -6.18 -3.40 -10.99
N THR A 110 -6.45 -2.56 -11.97
CA THR A 110 -6.37 -2.92 -13.38
C THR A 110 -4.92 -2.99 -13.84
N GLY A 111 -4.53 -4.11 -14.46
CA GLY A 111 -3.38 -4.22 -15.36
C GLY A 111 -2.05 -3.55 -14.94
N PRO A 112 -1.13 -3.34 -15.90
CA PRO A 112 0.09 -2.59 -15.68
C PRO A 112 -0.17 -1.11 -15.35
N LEU A 113 0.64 -0.53 -14.47
CA LEU A 113 0.62 0.91 -14.17
C LEU A 113 0.99 1.81 -15.38
N GLU A 114 1.53 1.23 -16.45
CA GLU A 114 1.81 1.93 -17.72
C GLU A 114 0.58 2.13 -18.61
N SER A 115 -0.55 1.50 -18.27
CA SER A 115 -1.83 1.98 -18.80
C SER A 115 -2.01 3.44 -18.36
N SER A 116 -2.47 4.31 -19.26
CA SER A 116 -2.48 5.77 -19.02
C SER A 116 -3.29 6.21 -17.79
N SER A 117 -4.04 5.29 -17.16
CA SER A 117 -4.84 5.51 -15.96
C SER A 117 -5.21 4.17 -15.31
N PRO A 118 -4.33 3.57 -14.47
CA PRO A 118 -4.71 2.37 -13.73
C PRO A 118 -5.88 2.72 -12.80
N LYS A 119 -6.84 1.81 -12.66
CA LYS A 119 -7.97 1.94 -11.75
C LYS A 119 -7.79 0.98 -10.57
N ILE A 120 -8.29 1.36 -9.41
CA ILE A 120 -8.42 0.51 -8.23
C ILE A 120 -9.90 0.34 -7.95
N VAL A 121 -10.35 -0.88 -7.70
CA VAL A 121 -11.66 -1.17 -7.13
C VAL A 121 -11.48 -1.51 -5.66
N VAL A 122 -12.39 -1.04 -4.83
CA VAL A 122 -12.44 -1.31 -3.39
C VAL A 122 -13.84 -1.77 -3.03
N SER A 123 -13.93 -2.83 -2.25
CA SER A 123 -15.17 -3.27 -1.63
C SER A 123 -15.26 -2.82 -0.17
N ASP A 124 -16.47 -2.62 0.33
CA ASP A 124 -16.68 -2.17 1.70
C ASP A 124 -17.72 -3.01 2.48
N SER A 125 -17.73 -2.84 3.80
CA SER A 125 -18.63 -3.54 4.71
C SER A 125 -20.10 -3.10 4.61
N SER A 126 -20.42 -2.09 3.82
CA SER A 126 -21.81 -1.77 3.47
C SER A 126 -22.30 -2.58 2.27
N GLY A 127 -21.45 -3.43 1.68
CA GLY A 127 -21.76 -4.16 0.44
C GLY A 127 -21.62 -3.30 -0.81
N SER A 128 -20.97 -2.15 -0.71
CA SER A 128 -20.75 -1.23 -1.81
C SER A 128 -19.36 -1.41 -2.42
N LEU A 129 -19.23 -1.02 -3.68
CA LEU A 129 -17.98 -0.99 -4.43
C LEU A 129 -17.67 0.44 -4.83
N SER A 130 -16.39 0.78 -4.80
CA SER A 130 -15.86 2.07 -5.24
C SER A 130 -14.72 1.87 -6.22
N VAL A 131 -14.68 2.65 -7.30
CA VAL A 131 -13.57 2.66 -8.25
C VAL A 131 -12.84 3.98 -8.12
N LEU A 132 -11.52 3.91 -8.07
CA LEU A 132 -10.61 5.05 -8.01
C LEU A 132 -9.72 5.05 -9.24
N GLU A 133 -9.40 6.24 -9.74
CA GLU A 133 -8.24 6.43 -10.62
C GLU A 133 -6.97 6.41 -9.77
N ALA A 134 -5.90 5.76 -10.25
CA ALA A 134 -4.61 5.65 -9.57
C ALA A 134 -3.44 6.14 -10.46
N GLY A 135 -3.73 7.07 -11.39
CA GLY A 135 -2.74 7.75 -12.20
C GLY A 135 -2.19 9.01 -11.53
N ASN A 136 -2.18 10.12 -12.27
CA ASN A 136 -1.80 11.43 -11.73
C ASN A 136 -2.72 11.85 -10.56
N ASP A 137 -4.01 11.55 -10.69
CA ASP A 137 -5.00 11.74 -9.63
C ASP A 137 -5.22 10.43 -8.87
N PHE A 138 -5.52 10.55 -7.59
CA PHE A 138 -5.97 9.44 -6.74
C PHE A 138 -7.28 9.86 -6.12
N ARG A 139 -8.37 9.50 -6.80
CA ARG A 139 -9.71 9.98 -6.47
C ARG A 139 -10.74 8.93 -6.85
N MET A 140 -11.82 8.88 -6.08
CA MET A 140 -12.97 8.06 -6.43
C MET A 140 -13.66 8.60 -7.68
N THR A 141 -13.92 7.72 -8.65
CA THR A 141 -14.63 8.02 -9.90
C THR A 141 -15.99 7.36 -10.00
N SER A 142 -16.20 6.25 -9.31
CA SER A 142 -17.49 5.56 -9.24
C SER A 142 -17.73 4.97 -7.86
N HIS A 143 -18.99 4.90 -7.47
CA HIS A 143 -19.45 4.25 -6.24
C HIS A 143 -20.85 3.66 -6.46
N TRP A 144 -21.08 2.42 -6.06
CA TRP A 144 -22.40 1.79 -6.15
C TRP A 144 -22.58 0.69 -5.10
N HIS A 145 -23.83 0.48 -4.69
CA HIS A 145 -24.21 -0.62 -3.82
C HIS A 145 -24.36 -1.91 -4.65
N ALA A 146 -23.62 -2.96 -4.31
CA ALA A 146 -23.56 -4.20 -5.08
C ALA A 146 -24.20 -5.40 -4.35
N HIS A 147 -24.16 -5.40 -3.01
CA HIS A 147 -24.58 -6.51 -2.17
C HIS A 147 -25.33 -6.00 -0.94
N ASP A 148 -26.37 -6.72 -0.52
CA ASP A 148 -27.07 -6.45 0.74
C ASP A 148 -26.27 -6.89 2.00
N TYR A 149 -25.10 -7.52 1.78
CA TYR A 149 -24.18 -8.00 2.79
C TYR A 149 -22.76 -7.48 2.51
N GLU A 150 -21.85 -7.65 3.47
CA GLU A 150 -20.45 -7.26 3.33
C GLU A 150 -19.81 -7.89 2.08
N ALA A 151 -19.19 -7.06 1.24
CA ALA A 151 -18.43 -7.50 0.08
C ALA A 151 -16.96 -7.70 0.49
N TRP A 152 -16.64 -8.90 0.95
CA TRP A 152 -15.31 -9.27 1.46
C TRP A 152 -14.23 -9.31 0.38
N ILE A 153 -14.59 -9.40 -0.90
CA ILE A 153 -13.64 -9.43 -2.00
C ILE A 153 -14.12 -8.61 -3.20
N CYS A 154 -13.17 -8.01 -3.91
CA CYS A 154 -13.36 -7.51 -5.26
C CYS A 154 -12.16 -7.84 -6.14
N ALA A 155 -12.41 -8.01 -7.44
CA ALA A 155 -11.37 -8.25 -8.44
C ALA A 155 -11.79 -7.69 -9.80
N PHE A 156 -10.83 -7.16 -10.56
CA PHE A 156 -11.04 -6.89 -11.98
C PHE A 156 -10.91 -8.19 -12.78
N ASP A 157 -11.68 -8.30 -13.87
CA ASP A 157 -11.41 -9.29 -14.89
C ASP A 157 -10.07 -9.00 -15.58
N MET A 158 -9.20 -10.01 -15.66
CA MET A 158 -7.86 -9.85 -16.24
C MET A 158 -7.87 -9.60 -17.75
N TRP A 159 -8.92 -10.01 -18.45
CA TRP A 159 -9.05 -9.90 -19.90
C TRP A 159 -9.92 -8.72 -20.32
N ASN A 160 -10.86 -8.29 -19.46
CA ASN A 160 -11.69 -7.11 -19.69
C ASN A 160 -11.77 -6.22 -18.42
N PRO A 161 -10.89 -5.22 -18.26
CA PRO A 161 -10.81 -4.40 -17.04
C PRO A 161 -12.02 -3.50 -16.78
N GLU A 162 -13.02 -3.48 -17.66
CA GLU A 162 -14.32 -2.83 -17.42
C GLU A 162 -15.29 -3.75 -16.65
N ILE A 163 -14.92 -5.00 -16.37
CA ILE A 163 -15.69 -5.95 -15.58
C ILE A 163 -15.05 -6.12 -14.20
N VAL A 164 -15.88 -6.03 -13.17
CA VAL A 164 -15.52 -6.27 -11.77
C VAL A 164 -16.35 -7.43 -11.22
N TYR A 165 -15.70 -8.33 -10.51
CA TYR A 165 -16.33 -9.35 -9.67
C TYR A 165 -16.21 -8.96 -8.21
N SER A 166 -17.22 -9.29 -7.41
CA SER A 166 -17.23 -9.06 -5.98
C SER A 166 -18.10 -10.09 -5.27
N GLY A 167 -17.86 -10.25 -3.97
CA GLY A 167 -18.65 -11.11 -3.09
C GLY A 167 -18.20 -11.00 -1.65
#